data_AF-A0A0D2TWV3-F1
#
_entry.id   AF-A0A0D2TWV3-F1
#
_cell.length_a   1.000
_cell.length_b   1.000
_cell.length_c   1.000
_cell.angle_alpha   90.00
_cell.angle_beta   90.00
_cell.angle_gamma   90.00
#
_symmetry.space_group_name_H-M   'P 1'
#
loop_
_entity.id
_entity.type
_entity.pdbx_description
1 polymer ?
#
loop_
_entity_poly.entity_id
_entity_poly.type
_entity_poly.pdbx_seq_one_letter_code
_entity_poly.pdbx_strand_id
1 'polypeptide(L)'
;MADEEPVDQKKYLEEGCKPKCVKQLRAYEACVKRIEGDESGHKHCTGQYFDYWACIDKCCTDSILEIEIIEGQCCVTLASCGAVLS
;
A
#
# COMPACT_ATOMS: atom_id res chain seq x y z
N MET A 1 -27.09 -16.77 13.55
CA MET A 1 -27.26 -15.34 13.28
C MET A 1 -25.95 -14.86 12.68
N ALA A 2 -26.02 -14.13 11.56
CA ALA A 2 -24.89 -13.77 10.72
C ALA A 2 -23.91 -12.86 11.47
N ASP A 3 -22.69 -13.36 11.67
CA ASP A 3 -21.53 -12.55 12.00
C ASP A 3 -20.77 -12.37 10.67
N GLU A 4 -21.31 -11.51 9.81
CA GLU A 4 -20.58 -11.05 8.62
C GLU A 4 -19.65 -9.94 9.11
N GLU A 5 -18.41 -10.30 9.45
CA GLU A 5 -17.40 -9.32 9.83
C GLU A 5 -17.32 -8.26 8.71
N PRO A 6 -17.43 -6.96 9.04
CA PRO A 6 -17.32 -5.91 8.03
C PRO A 6 -15.94 -6.03 7.39
N VAL A 7 -15.92 -6.37 6.10
CA VAL A 7 -14.70 -6.50 5.32
C VAL A 7 -14.04 -5.12 5.27
N ASP A 8 -12.93 -4.96 5.99
CA ASP A 8 -12.20 -3.70 6.07
C ASP A 8 -11.52 -3.42 4.71
N GLN A 9 -12.26 -2.78 3.81
CA GLN A 9 -11.87 -2.49 2.42
C GLN A 9 -10.54 -1.75 2.35
N LYS A 10 -10.24 -0.93 3.38
CA LYS A 10 -8.97 -0.23 3.51
C LYS A 10 -7.77 -1.18 3.46
N LYS A 11 -7.85 -2.31 4.16
CA LYS A 11 -6.75 -3.27 4.25
C LYS A 11 -6.44 -3.89 2.89
N TYR A 12 -7.47 -4.21 2.11
CA TYR A 12 -7.33 -4.74 0.75
C TYR A 12 -6.69 -3.73 -0.19
N LEU A 13 -7.10 -2.46 -0.10
CA LEU A 13 -6.52 -1.37 -0.90
C LEU A 13 -5.06 -1.12 -0.54
N GLU A 14 -4.71 -1.16 0.75
CA GLU A 14 -3.33 -1.05 1.22
C GLU A 14 -2.45 -2.13 0.59
N GLU A 15 -2.91 -3.39 0.54
CA GLU A 15 -2.15 -4.49 -0.07
C GLU A 15 -1.97 -4.32 -1.59
N GLY A 16 -2.99 -3.83 -2.29
CA GLY A 16 -2.92 -3.51 -3.72
C GLY A 16 -2.01 -2.31 -4.04
N CYS A 17 -1.84 -1.39 -3.10
CA CYS A 17 -1.01 -0.19 -3.27
C CYS A 17 0.47 -0.40 -2.90
N LYS A 18 0.81 -1.41 -2.07
CA LYS A 18 2.20 -1.81 -1.79
C LYS A 18 3.08 -1.95 -3.05
N PRO A 19 2.68 -2.69 -4.12
CA PRO A 19 3.51 -2.84 -5.32
C PRO A 19 3.60 -1.57 -6.17
N LYS A 20 2.72 -0.57 -5.99
CA LYS A 20 2.79 0.72 -6.69
C LYS A 20 3.79 1.69 -6.03
N CYS A 21 4.10 1.49 -4.75
CA CYS A 21 4.94 2.37 -3.92
C CYS A 21 6.34 1.80 -3.63
N VAL A 22 6.86 0.93 -4.51
CA VAL A 22 8.14 0.21 -4.32
C VAL A 22 9.36 1.14 -4.22
N LYS A 23 9.34 2.30 -4.88
CA LYS A 23 10.44 3.28 -4.80
C LYS A 23 10.63 3.77 -3.37
N GLN A 24 9.54 4.14 -2.71
CA GLN A 24 9.53 4.62 -1.34
C GLN A 24 9.83 3.48 -0.36
N LEU A 25 9.30 2.27 -0.62
CA LEU A 25 9.63 1.08 0.17
C LEU A 25 11.15 0.82 0.20
N ARG A 26 11.82 0.86 -0.96
CA ARG A 26 13.28 0.67 -1.04
C ARG A 26 14.06 1.74 -0.29
N ALA A 27 13.59 2.99 -0.31
CA ALA A 27 14.23 4.08 0.43
C ALA A 27 14.09 3.88 1.95
N TYR A 28 12.93 3.40 2.40
CA TYR A 28 12.70 3.03 3.79
C TYR A 28 13.58 1.84 4.21
N GLU A 29 13.63 0.76 3.44
CA GLU A 29 14.50 -0.39 3.71
C GLU A 29 16.00 -0.01 3.77
N ALA A 30 16.45 0.88 2.88
CA ALA A 30 17.82 1.39 2.91
C ALA A 30 18.09 2.21 4.19
N CYS A 31 17.09 2.96 4.66
CA CYS A 31 17.18 3.67 5.93
C CYS A 31 17.23 2.69 7.11
N VAL A 32 16.38 1.65 7.13
CA VAL A 32 16.35 0.62 8.18
C VAL A 32 17.73 -0.05 8.31
N LYS A 33 18.33 -0.45 7.19
CA LYS A 33 19.68 -1.03 7.18
C LYS A 33 20.76 -0.08 7.69
N ARG A 34 20.60 1.23 7.49
CA ARG A 34 21.53 2.24 8.01
C ARG A 34 21.44 2.39 9.52
N ILE A 35 20.24 2.23 10.10
CA ILE A 35 20.02 2.39 11.54
C ILE A 35 20.15 1.09 12.34
N GLU A 36 20.22 -0.08 11.68
CA GLU A 36 20.32 -1.40 12.32
C GLU A 36 21.54 -1.53 13.25
N GLY A 37 22.61 -0.78 12.99
CA GLY A 37 23.82 -0.74 13.82
C GLY A 37 23.93 0.48 14.75
N ASP A 38 22.89 1.31 14.86
CA ASP A 38 22.93 2.54 15.67
C ASP A 38 22.26 2.37 17.04
N GLU A 39 23.09 2.29 18.08
CA GLU A 39 22.64 2.20 19.48
C GLU A 39 22.40 3.58 20.12
N SER A 40 22.78 4.66 19.42
CA SER A 40 22.70 6.03 19.93
C SER A 40 21.27 6.57 20.07
N GLY A 41 20.26 5.87 19.54
CA GLY A 41 18.84 6.23 19.67
C GLY A 41 18.39 7.50 18.94
N HIS A 42 19.30 8.24 18.29
CA HIS A 42 19.00 9.50 17.60
C HIS A 42 18.71 9.33 16.10
N LYS A 43 19.01 8.17 15.51
CA LYS A 43 18.76 7.91 14.09
C LYS A 43 17.38 7.30 13.90
N HIS A 44 16.55 7.94 13.08
CA HIS A 44 15.19 7.49 12.79
C HIS A 44 14.91 7.51 11.29
N CYS A 45 14.04 6.60 10.87
CA CYS A 45 13.56 6.50 9.49
C CYS A 45 12.14 7.07 9.31
N THR A 46 11.66 7.85 10.28
CA THR A 46 10.30 8.42 10.27
C THR A 46 10.01 9.20 9.01
N GLY A 47 10.96 9.98 8.48
CA GLY A 47 10.77 10.70 7.20
C GLY A 47 10.47 9.74 6.04
N GLN A 48 11.29 8.70 5.87
CA GLN A 48 11.13 7.73 4.78
C GLN A 48 9.88 6.87 4.96
N TYR A 49 9.52 6.60 6.22
CA TYR A 49 8.27 5.93 6.57
C TYR A 49 7.05 6.78 6.17
N PHE A 50 7.06 8.07 6.46
CA PHE A 50 5.99 8.99 6.05
C PHE A 50 5.89 9.08 4.52
N ASP A 51 7.00 9.14 3.80
CA ASP A 51 6.99 9.14 2.33
C ASP A 51 6.37 7.87 1.75
N TYR A 52 6.65 6.71 2.34
CA TYR A 52 6.08 5.42 1.93
C TYR A 52 4.57 5.37 2.19
N TRP A 53 4.14 5.75 3.40
CA TRP A 53 2.73 5.76 3.75
C TRP A 53 1.94 6.82 3.00
N ALA A 54 2.51 8.00 2.73
CA ALA A 54 1.87 9.02 1.89
C ALA A 54 1.62 8.51 0.46
N CYS A 55 2.52 7.70 -0.09
CA CYS A 55 2.31 7.06 -1.38
C CYS A 55 1.14 6.05 -1.33
N ILE A 56 1.07 5.23 -0.29
CA ILE A 56 -0.03 4.26 -0.11
C ILE A 56 -1.36 4.99 0.07
N ASP A 57 -1.40 6.01 0.93
CA ASP A 57 -2.61 6.78 1.22
C ASP A 57 -3.14 7.50 -0.03
N LYS A 58 -2.23 8.08 -0.83
CA LYS A 58 -2.59 8.66 -2.12
C LYS A 58 -3.16 7.61 -3.08
N CYS A 59 -2.54 6.43 -3.15
CA CYS A 59 -3.01 5.34 -3.99
C CYS A 59 -4.37 4.79 -3.53
N CYS A 60 -4.60 4.65 -2.23
CA CYS A 60 -5.88 4.26 -1.67
C CYS A 60 -6.96 5.30 -1.97
N THR A 61 -6.63 6.60 -1.90
CA THR A 61 -7.57 7.69 -2.19
C THR A 61 -8.04 7.67 -3.65
N ASP A 62 -7.11 7.56 -4.61
CA ASP A 62 -7.43 7.35 -6.03
C ASP A 62 -8.32 6.10 -6.20
N SER A 63 -7.95 5.00 -5.54
CA SER A 63 -8.69 3.74 -5.64
C SER A 63 -10.10 3.80 -5.02
N ILE A 64 -10.33 4.62 -4.00
CA ILE A 64 -11.64 4.80 -3.34
C ILE A 64 -12.55 5.70 -4.17
N LEU A 65 -12.01 6.75 -4.79
CA LEU A 65 -12.77 7.67 -5.63
C LEU A 65 -13.29 7.00 -6.92
N GLU A 66 -12.64 5.92 -7.37
CA GLU A 66 -13.08 5.12 -8.51
C GLU A 66 -14.11 4.02 -8.15
N ILE A 67 -14.47 3.86 -6.87
CA ILE A 67 -15.47 2.87 -6.42
C ILE A 67 -16.87 3.49 -6.47
N GLU A 68 -17.58 3.28 -7.58
CA GLU A 68 -19.03 3.02 -7.48
C GLU A 68 -19.20 1.63 -6.86
N ILE A 69 -19.96 1.55 -5.76
CA ILE A 69 -20.18 0.33 -4.98
C ILE A 69 -20.86 -0.73 -5.88
N ILE A 70 -20.08 -1.64 -6.45
CA ILE A 70 -20.60 -2.83 -7.12
C ILE A 70 -19.92 -4.05 -6.50
N GLU A 71 -20.63 -4.67 -5.55
CA GLU A 71 -20.59 -6.09 -5.19
C GLU A 71 -19.20 -6.74 -5.05
N GLY A 72 -18.54 -6.48 -3.91
CA GLY A 72 -17.78 -7.54 -3.20
C GLY A 72 -16.58 -8.18 -3.89
N GLN A 73 -16.14 -7.68 -5.05
CA GLN A 73 -14.95 -8.17 -5.73
C GLN A 73 -14.12 -6.96 -6.17
N CYS A 74 -12.91 -6.82 -5.60
CA CYS A 74 -11.88 -5.97 -6.18
C CYS A 74 -11.39 -6.65 -7.47
N CYS A 75 -12.22 -6.59 -8.50
CA CYS A 75 -11.84 -6.97 -9.84
C CYS A 75 -11.02 -5.79 -10.38
N VAL A 76 -9.72 -6.00 -10.48
CA VAL A 76 -8.78 -5.09 -11.13
C VAL A 76 -9.21 -4.97 -12.60
N THR A 77 -10.09 -4.03 -12.92
CA THR A 77 -10.34 -3.66 -14.31
C THR A 77 -9.12 -2.93 -14.84
N LEU A 78 -8.24 -3.73 -15.46
CA LEU A 78 -7.58 -3.44 -16.73
C LEU A 78 -6.54 -2.32 -16.80
N ALA A 79 -5.39 -2.48 -16.12
CA ALA A 79 -4.20 -1.74 -16.57
C ALA A 79 -2.82 -2.40 -16.42
N SER A 80 -2.64 -3.50 -15.67
CA SER A 80 -1.27 -4.08 -15.57
C SER A 80 -1.16 -5.60 -15.52
N CYS A 81 -2.25 -6.36 -15.67
CA CYS A 81 -2.12 -7.76 -16.10
C CYS A 81 -1.94 -7.79 -17.64
N GLY A 82 -0.76 -7.40 -18.10
CA GLY A 82 -0.33 -7.66 -19.47
C GLY A 82 -0.05 -9.15 -19.64
N ALA A 83 -1.08 -9.98 -19.80
CA ALA A 83 -1.01 -11.34 -20.36
C ALA A 83 -2.40 -12.04 -20.44
N VAL A 84 -3.38 -11.46 -21.13
CA VAL A 84 -4.38 -12.26 -21.90
C VAL A 84 -4.64 -11.50 -23.20
N LEU A 85 -3.69 -11.61 -24.12
CA LEU A 85 -3.95 -11.53 -25.55
C LEU A 85 -3.44 -12.85 -26.15
N SER A 86 -4.28 -13.87 -26.13
CA SER A 86 -4.33 -15.00 -27.08
C SER A 86 -5.56 -15.84 -26.79
#